data_AF-X1NR33-F1
#
_entry.id   AF-X1NR33-F1
#
_cell.length_a   1.000
_cell.length_b   1.000
_cell.length_c   1.000
_cell.angle_alpha   90.00
_cell.angle_beta   90.00
_cell.angle_gamma   90.00
#
_symmetry.space_group_name_H-M   'P 1'
#
loop_
_entity.id
_entity.type
_entity.pdbx_description
1 polymer ?
#
loop_
_entity_poly.entity_id
_entity_poly.type
_entity_poly.pdbx_seq_one_letter_code
_entity_poly.pdbx_strand_id
1 'polypeptide(L)'
;GVLDEAIENKANLIIAHHPLLFSPLKQITKQKNPLLYQVTTGQINLIAMHTNYDLAENGLNDYAANLLGIKKISPLQGSSEKVFKFAVYVPVKHADKVSQAIFEAGAGKIGKYTETSFNIEGKGTFKPTEGTNPFIGKIGEREEVQEIKIETVVTERYLDSVVQAMKSVHPYEEPAYDVYELKTKPSYGISIFGEIDKEVEISKFSLEVKNRLQAHYIRLIKSNKRKIKRVALCTGSGGSLLEQVSRKDADLYITGDITYHTALRAKELGLNVLDVEHF
;
A
#
# COMPACT_ATOMS: atom_id res chain seq x y z
N GLY A 1 14.29 28.45 -2.79
CA GLY A 1 13.89 27.05 -3.07
C GLY A 1 13.21 26.47 -1.84
N VAL A 2 12.78 25.20 -1.86
CA VAL A 2 12.01 24.59 -0.75
C VAL A 2 12.69 24.75 0.62
N LEU A 3 14.02 24.67 0.67
CA LEU A 3 14.76 24.87 1.92
C LEU A 3 14.70 26.30 2.43
N ASP A 4 14.85 27.29 1.57
CA ASP A 4 14.77 28.70 1.95
C ASP A 4 13.36 29.04 2.46
N GLU A 5 12.33 28.52 1.78
CA GLU A 5 10.93 28.63 2.21
C GLU A 5 10.72 28.02 3.60
N ALA A 6 11.29 26.85 3.88
CA ALA A 6 11.21 26.24 5.21
C ALA A 6 11.87 27.11 6.28
N ILE A 7 13.03 27.71 6.00
CA ILE A 7 13.73 28.61 6.91
C ILE A 7 12.92 29.88 7.17
N GLU A 8 12.40 30.51 6.11
CA GLU A 8 11.56 31.72 6.19
C GLU A 8 10.30 31.48 7.02
N ASN A 9 9.67 30.31 6.84
CA ASN A 9 8.47 29.90 7.58
C ASN A 9 8.76 29.27 8.95
N LYS A 10 10.02 29.20 9.38
CA LYS A 10 10.45 28.56 10.64
C LYS A 10 9.99 27.10 10.76
N ALA A 11 9.86 26.40 9.64
CA ALA A 11 9.57 24.97 9.61
C ALA A 11 10.84 24.19 9.99
N ASN A 12 10.70 23.23 10.88
CA ASN A 12 11.80 22.37 11.33
C ASN A 12 11.75 20.96 10.72
N LEU A 13 10.81 20.69 9.81
CA LEU A 13 10.64 19.41 9.12
C LEU A 13 10.24 19.64 7.67
N ILE A 14 10.96 18.98 6.76
CA ILE A 14 10.60 18.83 5.35
C ILE A 14 10.31 17.36 5.10
N ILE A 15 9.14 17.08 4.53
CA ILE A 15 8.80 15.76 4.00
C ILE A 15 8.87 15.87 2.48
N ALA A 16 9.84 15.19 1.87
CA ALA A 16 10.08 15.20 0.44
C ALA A 16 9.73 13.83 -0.16
N HIS A 17 9.33 13.80 -1.43
CA HIS A 17 9.12 12.54 -2.15
C HIS A 17 10.47 11.93 -2.55
N HIS A 18 11.29 12.68 -3.29
CA HIS A 18 12.62 12.21 -3.69
C HIS A 18 13.63 12.35 -2.55
N PRO A 19 14.42 11.30 -2.25
CA PRO A 19 15.44 11.38 -1.21
C PRO A 19 16.59 12.27 -1.67
N LEU A 20 16.97 13.23 -0.82
CA LEU A 20 18.13 14.07 -1.05
C LEU A 20 19.45 13.26 -1.06
N LEU A 21 19.48 12.16 -0.31
CA LEU A 21 20.60 11.24 -0.21
C LEU A 21 20.29 9.96 -1.01
N PHE A 22 20.56 9.99 -2.32
CA PHE A 22 20.36 8.81 -3.18
C PHE A 22 21.53 7.81 -3.11
N SER A 23 22.72 8.29 -2.74
CA SER A 23 23.94 7.49 -2.59
C SER A 23 24.60 7.76 -1.24
N PRO A 24 25.27 6.77 -0.63
CA PRO A 24 26.01 6.96 0.62
C PRO A 24 27.05 8.08 0.50
N LEU A 25 27.01 9.05 1.42
CA LEU A 25 28.00 10.11 1.51
C LEU A 25 29.09 9.78 2.53
N LYS A 26 30.35 10.09 2.18
CA LYS A 26 31.49 9.95 3.09
C LYS A 26 31.81 11.23 3.89
N GLN A 27 31.33 12.38 3.43
CA GLN A 27 31.63 13.69 4.03
C GLN A 27 30.55 14.71 3.65
N ILE A 28 30.20 15.62 4.58
CA ILE A 28 29.32 16.76 4.33
C ILE A 28 30.12 18.05 4.53
N THR A 29 30.25 18.86 3.49
CA THR A 29 30.87 20.20 3.55
C THR A 29 30.03 21.20 2.77
N LYS A 30 30.17 22.49 3.09
CA LYS A 30 29.48 23.58 2.39
C LYS A 30 29.77 23.59 0.88
N GLN A 31 30.98 23.18 0.46
CA GLN A 31 31.40 23.17 -0.94
C GLN A 31 30.88 21.95 -1.71
N LYS A 32 30.91 20.76 -1.10
CA LYS A 32 30.52 19.52 -1.77
C LYS A 32 29.01 19.32 -1.78
N ASN A 33 28.36 19.63 -0.66
CA ASN A 33 26.94 19.33 -0.43
C ASN A 33 26.26 20.55 0.22
N PRO A 34 26.16 21.69 -0.48
CA PRO A 34 25.69 22.95 0.11
C PRO A 34 24.29 22.83 0.74
N LEU A 35 23.36 22.14 0.06
CA LEU A 35 21.99 21.97 0.54
C LEU A 35 21.93 21.13 1.84
N LEU A 36 22.65 20.00 1.88
CA LEU A 36 22.75 19.17 3.09
C LEU A 36 23.44 19.89 4.25
N TYR A 37 24.46 20.71 3.93
CA TYR A 37 25.12 21.55 4.91
C TYR A 37 24.15 22.58 5.50
N GLN A 38 23.30 23.20 4.67
CA GLN A 38 22.25 24.12 5.14
C GLN A 38 21.16 23.41 5.94
N VAL A 39 20.68 22.24 5.52
CA VAL A 39 19.68 21.44 6.26
C VAL A 39 20.20 21.10 7.65
N THR A 40 21.46 20.62 7.75
CA THR A 40 22.06 20.23 9.03
C THR A 40 22.34 21.43 9.94
N THR A 41 22.92 22.52 9.41
CA THR A 41 23.20 23.73 10.21
C THR A 41 21.96 24.53 10.57
N GLY A 42 20.92 24.48 9.72
CA GLY A 42 19.60 25.06 9.97
C GLY A 42 18.70 24.23 10.88
N GLN A 43 19.17 23.07 11.36
CA GLN A 43 18.42 22.15 12.24
C GLN A 43 17.07 21.72 11.66
N ILE A 44 17.04 21.49 10.34
CA ILE A 44 15.84 21.03 9.64
C ILE A 44 15.91 19.51 9.53
N ASN A 45 14.84 18.86 9.99
CA ASN A 45 14.63 17.43 9.81
C ASN A 45 14.20 17.18 8.36
N LEU A 46 14.70 16.12 7.74
CA LEU A 46 14.33 15.73 6.39
C LEU A 46 13.88 14.27 6.38
N ILE A 47 12.64 14.04 5.95
CA ILE A 47 12.06 12.71 5.74
C ILE A 47 11.81 12.53 4.24
N ALA A 48 12.20 11.38 3.70
CA ALA A 48 11.90 11.01 2.32
C ALA A 48 10.80 9.93 2.29
N MET A 49 9.69 10.24 1.64
CA MET A 49 8.60 9.31 1.34
C MET A 49 8.58 9.04 -0.18
N HIS A 50 9.43 8.13 -0.62
CA HIS A 50 9.67 7.82 -2.03
C HIS A 50 8.70 6.72 -2.51
N THR A 51 9.22 5.54 -2.87
CA THR A 51 8.43 4.41 -3.39
C THR A 51 7.38 3.88 -2.40
N ASN A 52 7.55 4.11 -1.09
CA ASN A 52 6.51 3.80 -0.11
C ASN A 52 5.25 4.65 -0.32
N TYR A 53 5.38 5.91 -0.74
CA TYR A 53 4.24 6.76 -1.08
C TYR A 53 3.65 6.41 -2.45
N ASP A 54 4.47 5.94 -3.40
CA ASP A 54 3.96 5.42 -4.69
C ASP A 54 3.12 4.15 -4.54
N LEU A 55 3.48 3.29 -3.58
CA LEU A 55 2.85 1.99 -3.32
C LEU A 55 1.62 2.10 -2.40
N ALA A 56 1.57 3.14 -1.56
CA ALA A 56 0.54 3.32 -0.54
C ALA A 56 -0.87 3.41 -1.15
N GLU A 57 -1.85 2.90 -0.39
CA GLU A 57 -3.26 3.17 -0.68
C GLU A 57 -3.54 4.68 -0.48
N ASN A 58 -4.20 5.30 -1.45
CA ASN A 58 -4.36 6.76 -1.55
C ASN A 58 -3.01 7.50 -1.66
N GLY A 59 -1.99 6.82 -2.18
CA GLY A 59 -0.67 7.38 -2.47
C GLY A 59 -0.62 8.23 -3.74
N LEU A 60 0.59 8.49 -4.22
CA LEU A 60 0.82 9.39 -5.37
C LEU A 60 0.12 8.92 -6.66
N ASN A 61 0.19 7.62 -6.94
CA ASN A 61 -0.46 7.01 -8.10
C ASN A 61 -2.00 7.13 -8.05
N ASP A 62 -2.60 6.94 -6.87
CA ASP A 62 -4.04 7.10 -6.66
C ASP A 62 -4.46 8.56 -6.80
N TYR A 63 -3.67 9.49 -6.25
CA TYR A 63 -3.88 10.94 -6.41
C TYR A 63 -3.87 11.36 -7.89
N ALA A 64 -2.84 10.94 -8.63
CA ALA A 64 -2.74 11.25 -10.06
C ALA A 64 -3.89 10.62 -10.87
N ALA A 65 -4.28 9.38 -10.57
CA ALA A 65 -5.43 8.74 -11.22
C ALA A 65 -6.74 9.51 -10.97
N ASN A 66 -6.99 9.90 -9.72
CA ASN A 66 -8.18 10.69 -9.35
C ASN A 66 -8.19 12.05 -10.05
N LEU A 67 -7.05 12.76 -10.07
CA LEU A 67 -6.91 14.04 -10.75
C LEU A 67 -7.21 13.92 -12.24
N LEU A 68 -6.82 12.81 -12.88
CA LEU A 68 -7.05 12.52 -14.30
C LEU A 68 -8.43 11.89 -14.59
N GLY A 69 -9.24 11.62 -13.57
CA GLY A 69 -10.54 10.95 -13.73
C GLY A 69 -10.44 9.47 -14.14
N ILE A 70 -9.33 8.82 -13.81
CA ILE A 70 -9.11 7.39 -14.05
C ILE A 70 -9.69 6.61 -12.87
N LYS A 71 -10.70 5.77 -13.13
CA LYS A 71 -11.27 4.87 -12.13
C LYS A 71 -10.38 3.64 -11.99
N LYS A 72 -9.67 3.55 -10.86
CA LYS A 72 -8.81 2.39 -10.53
C LYS A 72 -9.61 1.09 -10.51
N ILE A 73 -9.14 0.10 -11.27
CA ILE A 73 -9.64 -1.28 -11.23
C ILE A 73 -8.70 -2.16 -10.41
N SER A 74 -7.39 -2.01 -10.61
CA SER A 74 -6.36 -2.78 -9.91
C SER A 74 -5.01 -2.05 -9.97
N PRO A 75 -4.06 -2.37 -9.08
CA PRO A 75 -2.67 -2.02 -9.33
C PRO A 75 -2.13 -2.80 -10.54
N LEU A 76 -1.11 -2.28 -11.25
CA LEU A 76 -0.40 -3.12 -12.23
C LEU A 76 0.45 -4.15 -11.50
N GLN A 77 1.21 -3.70 -10.51
CA GLN A 77 2.01 -4.54 -9.62
C GLN A 77 1.43 -4.44 -8.20
N GLY A 78 0.71 -5.49 -7.78
CA GLY A 78 0.14 -5.56 -6.44
C GLY A 78 1.20 -5.61 -5.34
N SER A 79 0.85 -5.11 -4.16
CA SER A 79 1.66 -5.29 -2.95
C SER A 79 1.98 -6.77 -2.72
N SER A 80 3.20 -7.05 -2.29
CA SER A 80 3.61 -8.39 -1.86
C SER A 80 3.22 -8.71 -0.41
N GLU A 81 2.60 -7.76 0.30
CA GLU A 81 2.17 -7.97 1.68
C GLU A 81 1.14 -9.09 1.75
N LYS A 82 1.40 -10.06 2.63
CA LYS A 82 0.50 -11.17 2.86
C LYS A 82 -0.71 -10.73 3.66
N VAL A 83 -1.83 -11.41 3.41
CA VAL A 83 -3.06 -11.27 4.20
C VAL A 83 -3.35 -12.62 4.82
N PHE A 84 -3.73 -12.62 6.09
CA PHE A 84 -4.04 -13.82 6.84
C PHE A 84 -5.49 -13.78 7.33
N LYS A 85 -6.08 -14.95 7.45
CA LYS A 85 -7.26 -15.19 8.28
C LYS A 85 -6.72 -15.56 9.66
N PHE A 86 -7.01 -14.73 10.65
CA PHE A 86 -6.72 -14.97 12.05
C PHE A 86 -7.99 -15.53 12.71
N ALA A 87 -7.88 -16.69 13.37
CA ALA A 87 -8.98 -17.30 14.12
C ALA A 87 -8.55 -17.58 15.56
N VAL A 88 -9.38 -17.22 16.54
CA VAL A 88 -9.13 -17.46 17.97
C VAL A 88 -10.38 -18.03 18.62
N TYR A 89 -10.20 -18.87 19.64
CA TYR A 89 -11.26 -19.57 20.34
C TYR A 89 -11.37 -19.06 21.77
N VAL A 90 -12.50 -18.46 22.11
CA VAL A 90 -12.65 -17.67 23.34
C VAL A 90 -13.91 -18.08 24.11
N PRO A 91 -13.88 -18.20 25.44
CA PRO A 91 -15.09 -18.33 26.24
C PRO A 91 -16.08 -17.19 25.94
N VAL A 92 -17.37 -17.51 25.83
CA VAL A 92 -18.44 -16.55 25.44
C VAL A 92 -18.34 -15.23 26.21
N LYS A 93 -18.08 -15.27 27.53
CA LYS A 93 -17.99 -14.08 28.40
C LYS A 93 -16.82 -13.12 28.09
N HIS A 94 -15.81 -13.58 27.35
CA HIS A 94 -14.60 -12.81 27.03
C HIS A 94 -14.49 -12.46 25.55
N ALA A 95 -15.42 -12.92 24.71
CA ALA A 95 -15.37 -12.76 23.26
C ALA A 95 -15.31 -11.29 22.82
N ASP A 96 -16.12 -10.42 23.44
CA ASP A 96 -16.15 -8.98 23.12
C ASP A 96 -14.82 -8.31 23.46
N LYS A 97 -14.26 -8.60 24.64
CA LYS A 97 -12.98 -8.05 25.10
C LYS A 97 -11.84 -8.45 24.17
N VAL A 98 -11.80 -9.72 23.75
CA VAL A 98 -10.77 -10.21 22.81
C VAL A 98 -10.97 -9.59 21.43
N SER A 99 -12.21 -9.51 20.92
CA SER A 99 -12.52 -8.89 19.62
C SER A 99 -12.06 -7.44 19.56
N GLN A 100 -12.38 -6.66 20.59
CA GLN A 100 -11.96 -5.26 20.66
C GLN A 100 -10.43 -5.13 20.62
N ALA A 101 -9.71 -5.93 21.41
CA ALA A 101 -8.25 -5.88 21.46
C ALA A 101 -7.60 -6.21 20.11
N ILE A 102 -8.11 -7.21 19.39
CA ILE A 102 -7.55 -7.56 18.06
C ILE A 102 -7.88 -6.50 17.00
N PHE A 103 -9.05 -5.84 17.08
CA PHE A 103 -9.40 -4.76 16.16
C PHE A 103 -8.56 -3.51 16.39
N GLU A 104 -8.38 -3.09 17.64
CA GLU A 104 -7.51 -1.98 18.01
C GLU A 104 -6.05 -2.22 17.59
N ALA A 105 -5.62 -3.49 17.58
CA ALA A 105 -4.30 -3.90 17.12
C ALA A 105 -4.15 -3.99 15.58
N GLY A 106 -5.22 -3.77 14.83
CA GLY A 106 -5.20 -3.64 13.36
C GLY A 106 -5.90 -4.75 12.57
N ALA A 107 -6.55 -5.72 13.23
CA ALA A 107 -7.33 -6.74 12.55
C ALA A 107 -8.68 -6.20 12.04
N GLY A 108 -9.30 -6.90 11.09
CA GLY A 108 -10.66 -6.64 10.65
C GLY A 108 -10.83 -5.44 9.73
N LYS A 109 -9.76 -4.99 9.05
CA LYS A 109 -9.84 -3.94 8.04
C LYS A 109 -10.02 -4.55 6.64
N ILE A 110 -11.16 -4.27 6.01
CA ILE A 110 -11.46 -4.66 4.61
C ILE A 110 -12.00 -3.43 3.87
N GLY A 111 -11.19 -2.86 2.97
CA GLY A 111 -11.55 -1.66 2.23
C GLY A 111 -11.92 -0.51 3.19
N LYS A 112 -13.19 -0.07 3.13
CA LYS A 112 -13.71 1.01 3.99
C LYS A 112 -14.36 0.54 5.29
N TYR A 113 -14.34 -0.77 5.57
CA TYR A 113 -14.91 -1.35 6.79
C TYR A 113 -13.79 -1.70 7.77
N THR A 114 -14.04 -1.44 9.06
CA THR A 114 -13.21 -1.85 10.20
C THR A 114 -13.99 -2.83 11.06
N GLU A 115 -13.31 -3.50 11.99
CA GLU A 115 -13.93 -4.41 12.96
C GLU A 115 -14.69 -5.57 12.29
N THR A 116 -14.26 -6.01 11.10
CA THR A 116 -14.90 -7.10 10.39
C THR A 116 -14.49 -8.44 11.00
N SER A 117 -15.43 -9.20 11.54
CA SER A 117 -15.22 -10.59 11.97
C SER A 117 -16.42 -11.47 11.62
N PHE A 118 -16.22 -12.77 11.68
CA PHE A 118 -17.28 -13.77 11.69
C PHE A 118 -17.12 -14.62 12.94
N ASN A 119 -18.24 -14.93 13.60
CA ASN A 119 -18.27 -15.60 14.89
C ASN A 119 -19.07 -16.89 14.79
N ILE A 120 -18.52 -17.98 15.32
CA ILE A 120 -19.17 -19.30 15.34
C ILE A 120 -19.17 -19.80 16.78
N GLU A 121 -20.34 -20.10 17.32
CA GLU A 121 -20.45 -20.80 18.60
C GLU A 121 -20.07 -22.27 18.43
N GLY A 122 -19.29 -22.78 19.39
CA GLY A 122 -18.83 -24.15 19.40
C GLY A 122 -18.49 -24.62 20.80
N LYS A 123 -17.89 -25.80 20.85
CA LYS A 123 -17.53 -26.47 22.08
C LYS A 123 -16.04 -26.80 22.07
N GLY A 124 -15.30 -26.16 22.96
CA GLY A 124 -13.89 -26.46 23.21
C GLY A 124 -13.77 -27.61 24.22
N THR A 125 -12.77 -28.46 24.03
CA THR A 125 -12.40 -29.47 25.03
C THR A 125 -10.90 -29.45 25.25
N PHE A 126 -10.49 -29.50 26.51
CA PHE A 126 -9.08 -29.60 26.89
C PHE A 126 -8.96 -30.43 28.17
N LYS A 127 -7.74 -30.88 28.48
CA LYS A 127 -7.43 -31.62 29.71
C LYS A 127 -6.15 -31.03 30.30
N PRO A 128 -6.24 -30.22 31.37
CA PRO A 128 -5.05 -29.63 31.98
C PRO A 128 -4.10 -30.71 32.50
N THR A 129 -2.81 -30.53 32.27
CA THR A 129 -1.75 -31.44 32.73
C THR A 129 -1.09 -30.91 34.00
N GLU A 130 -0.27 -31.73 34.66
CA GLU A 130 0.59 -31.24 35.76
C GLU A 130 1.44 -30.06 35.28
N GLY A 131 1.60 -29.05 36.14
CA GLY A 131 2.34 -27.82 35.84
C GLY A 131 1.52 -26.71 35.16
N THR A 132 0.24 -26.94 34.84
CA THR A 132 -0.66 -25.91 34.29
C THR A 132 -1.42 -25.16 35.39
N ASN A 133 -1.75 -23.89 35.16
CA ASN A 133 -2.66 -23.10 36.00
C ASN A 133 -3.96 -22.77 35.23
N PRO A 134 -4.87 -23.76 35.04
CA PRO A 134 -6.02 -23.58 34.17
C PRO A 134 -6.97 -22.50 34.70
N PHE A 135 -7.36 -21.57 33.81
CA PHE A 135 -8.40 -20.58 34.13
C PHE A 135 -9.76 -21.25 34.41
N ILE A 136 -10.04 -22.37 33.74
CA ILE A 136 -11.26 -23.20 33.94
C ILE A 136 -10.84 -24.65 34.11
N GLY A 137 -11.36 -25.30 35.14
CA GLY A 137 -11.29 -26.76 35.31
C GLY A 137 -10.21 -27.29 36.25
N LYS A 138 -10.04 -28.62 36.26
CA LYS A 138 -9.12 -29.33 37.15
C LYS A 138 -8.05 -30.13 36.40
N ILE A 139 -6.85 -30.20 37.00
CA ILE A 139 -5.74 -31.01 36.49
C ILE A 139 -6.17 -32.49 36.38
N GLY A 140 -5.92 -33.10 35.23
CA GLY A 140 -6.20 -34.51 34.97
C GLY A 140 -7.63 -34.82 34.51
N GLU A 141 -8.56 -33.86 34.57
CA GLU A 141 -9.95 -34.01 34.15
C GLU A 141 -10.18 -33.34 32.79
N ARG A 142 -11.02 -33.94 31.94
CA ARG A 142 -11.40 -33.31 30.67
C ARG A 142 -12.46 -32.27 30.96
N GLU A 143 -12.19 -31.06 30.49
CA GLU A 143 -13.12 -29.94 30.55
C GLU A 143 -13.78 -29.71 29.20
N GLU A 144 -14.97 -29.12 29.28
CA GLU A 144 -15.82 -28.82 28.15
C GLU A 144 -16.43 -27.44 28.34
N VAL A 145 -16.14 -26.53 27.41
CA VAL A 145 -16.52 -25.11 27.54
C VAL A 145 -17.20 -24.65 26.27
N GLN A 146 -18.29 -23.88 26.42
CA GLN A 146 -18.90 -23.18 25.30
C GLN A 146 -18.02 -22.00 24.90
N GLU A 147 -17.58 -21.99 23.64
CA GLU A 147 -16.63 -21.03 23.11
C GLU A 147 -17.16 -20.40 21.83
N ILE A 148 -16.64 -19.23 21.50
CA ILE A 148 -16.84 -18.56 20.23
C ILE A 148 -15.52 -18.62 19.48
N LYS A 149 -15.55 -19.18 18.27
CA LYS A 149 -14.51 -18.99 17.28
C LYS A 149 -14.71 -17.63 16.63
N ILE A 150 -13.81 -16.69 16.90
CA ILE A 150 -13.77 -15.36 16.29
C ILE A 150 -12.77 -15.43 15.15
N GLU A 151 -13.19 -15.10 13.94
CA GLU A 151 -12.31 -15.14 12.77
C GLU A 151 -12.37 -13.85 11.94
N THR A 152 -11.21 -13.24 11.72
CA THR A 152 -11.04 -11.94 11.08
C THR A 152 -9.86 -11.93 10.10
N VAL A 153 -9.74 -10.89 9.29
CA VAL A 153 -8.58 -10.70 8.40
C VAL A 153 -7.53 -9.83 9.07
N VAL A 154 -6.27 -10.06 8.77
CA VAL A 154 -5.15 -9.23 9.24
C VAL A 154 -4.07 -9.21 8.17
N THR A 155 -3.44 -8.05 7.95
CA THR A 155 -2.29 -7.97 7.04
C THR A 155 -1.01 -8.28 7.80
N GLU A 156 0.02 -8.75 7.10
CA GLU A 156 1.29 -9.20 7.68
C GLU A 156 1.90 -8.21 8.69
N ARG A 157 1.84 -6.90 8.41
CA ARG A 157 2.40 -5.87 9.30
C ARG A 157 1.74 -5.77 10.68
N TYR A 158 0.49 -6.25 10.82
CA TYR A 158 -0.28 -6.20 12.06
C TYR A 158 -0.43 -7.57 12.72
N LEU A 159 0.08 -8.65 12.11
CA LEU A 159 -0.13 -10.00 12.62
C LEU A 159 0.46 -10.16 14.04
N ASP A 160 1.70 -9.72 14.23
CA ASP A 160 2.37 -9.82 15.53
C ASP A 160 1.67 -8.97 16.60
N SER A 161 1.28 -7.73 16.27
CA SER A 161 0.56 -6.86 17.21
C SER A 161 -0.79 -7.45 17.61
N VAL A 162 -1.51 -8.03 16.65
CA VAL A 162 -2.81 -8.71 16.90
C VAL A 162 -2.64 -9.94 17.79
N VAL A 163 -1.62 -10.76 17.56
CA VAL A 163 -1.33 -11.94 18.40
C VAL A 163 -1.01 -11.51 19.84
N GLN A 164 -0.17 -10.48 20.02
CA GLN A 164 0.18 -9.99 21.35
C GLN A 164 -1.01 -9.36 22.07
N ALA A 165 -1.81 -8.55 21.36
CA ALA A 165 -3.02 -7.94 21.91
C ALA A 165 -4.01 -9.02 22.37
N MET A 166 -4.27 -10.02 21.53
CA MET A 166 -5.11 -11.17 21.88
C MET A 166 -4.60 -11.85 23.15
N LYS A 167 -3.33 -12.26 23.20
CA LYS A 167 -2.74 -12.95 24.35
C LYS A 167 -2.83 -12.15 25.64
N SER A 168 -2.69 -10.83 25.57
CA SER A 168 -2.72 -9.95 26.75
C SER A 168 -4.08 -9.86 27.43
N VAL A 169 -5.17 -10.11 26.71
CA VAL A 169 -6.54 -10.00 27.23
C VAL A 169 -7.28 -11.33 27.32
N HIS A 170 -6.75 -12.37 26.69
CA HIS A 170 -7.35 -13.70 26.66
C HIS A 170 -7.35 -14.32 28.08
N PRO A 171 -8.44 -14.99 28.51
CA PRO A 171 -8.52 -15.57 29.85
C PRO A 171 -7.58 -16.76 30.07
N TYR A 172 -7.24 -17.50 29.00
CA TYR A 172 -6.34 -18.66 29.08
C TYR A 172 -4.87 -18.24 29.05
N GLU A 173 -4.04 -18.94 29.82
CA GLU A 173 -2.58 -18.79 29.83
C GLU A 173 -1.96 -19.05 28.45
N GLU A 174 -2.44 -20.09 27.76
CA GLU A 174 -2.05 -20.43 26.39
C GLU A 174 -3.29 -20.46 25.48
N PRO A 175 -3.63 -19.32 24.83
CA PRO A 175 -4.76 -19.27 23.92
C PRO A 175 -4.50 -20.07 22.64
N ALA A 176 -5.49 -20.87 22.22
CA ALA A 176 -5.47 -21.50 20.90
C ALA A 176 -5.88 -20.50 19.82
N TYR A 177 -5.09 -20.41 18.74
CA TYR A 177 -5.40 -19.59 17.57
C TYR A 177 -4.77 -20.18 16.31
N ASP A 178 -5.36 -19.87 15.16
CA ASP A 178 -4.90 -20.29 13.85
C ASP A 178 -4.62 -19.08 12.96
N VAL A 179 -3.62 -19.22 12.09
CA VAL A 179 -3.26 -18.23 11.07
C VAL A 179 -3.21 -18.91 9.71
N TYR A 180 -4.13 -18.57 8.83
CA TYR A 180 -4.19 -19.11 7.47
C TYR A 180 -3.78 -18.03 6.46
N GLU A 181 -2.75 -18.27 5.67
CA GLU A 181 -2.39 -17.38 4.56
C GLU A 181 -3.50 -17.38 3.51
N LEU A 182 -4.07 -16.20 3.23
CA LEU A 182 -5.09 -16.02 2.22
C LEU A 182 -4.47 -15.68 0.88
N LYS A 183 -4.86 -16.40 -0.16
CA LYS A 183 -4.52 -16.06 -1.55
C LYS A 183 -5.45 -14.96 -2.06
N THR A 184 -5.18 -13.72 -1.68
CA THR A 184 -5.93 -12.54 -2.13
C THR A 184 -5.25 -11.84 -3.30
N LYS A 185 -6.02 -11.13 -4.13
CA LYS A 185 -5.47 -10.16 -5.08
C LYS A 185 -5.28 -8.82 -4.36
N PRO A 186 -4.07 -8.23 -4.32
CA PRO A 186 -3.86 -6.95 -3.67
C PRO A 186 -4.72 -5.85 -4.30
N SER A 187 -5.38 -5.05 -3.47
CA SER A 187 -6.14 -3.87 -3.89
C SER A 187 -5.27 -2.63 -4.11
N TYR A 188 -4.06 -2.64 -3.55
CA TYR A 188 -3.07 -1.58 -3.65
C TYR A 188 -1.70 -2.15 -4.07
N GLY A 189 -0.81 -1.25 -4.48
CA GLY A 189 0.45 -1.60 -5.10
C GLY A 189 0.99 -0.43 -5.91
N ILE A 190 2.09 -0.67 -6.61
CA ILE A 190 2.68 0.35 -7.49
C ILE A 190 1.82 0.45 -8.75
N SER A 191 1.60 1.70 -9.19
CA SER A 191 0.92 2.07 -10.44
C SER A 191 -0.55 1.62 -10.53
N ILE A 192 -1.28 2.19 -11.48
CA ILE A 192 -2.73 2.02 -11.65
C ILE A 192 -3.01 1.36 -13.00
N PHE A 193 -3.96 0.44 -12.98
CA PHE A 193 -4.71 0.03 -14.15
C PHE A 193 -6.19 0.34 -13.91
N GLY A 194 -6.77 1.11 -14.81
CA GLY A 194 -8.14 1.60 -14.64
C GLY A 194 -8.78 2.00 -15.97
N GLU A 195 -9.94 2.64 -15.87
CA GLU A 195 -10.69 3.10 -17.02
C GLU A 195 -11.14 4.55 -16.84
N ILE A 196 -11.26 5.27 -17.95
CA ILE A 196 -11.95 6.56 -18.02
C ILE A 196 -13.41 6.34 -18.44
N ASP A 197 -14.28 7.30 -18.09
CA ASP A 197 -15.74 7.16 -18.23
C ASP A 197 -16.23 6.94 -19.66
N LYS A 198 -15.59 7.58 -20.62
CA LYS A 198 -15.96 7.54 -22.03
C LYS A 198 -14.74 7.25 -22.88
N GLU A 199 -14.97 6.51 -23.96
CA GLU A 199 -13.94 6.29 -24.96
C GLU A 199 -13.64 7.60 -25.71
N VAL A 200 -12.37 8.02 -25.74
CA VAL A 200 -11.95 9.30 -26.32
C VAL A 200 -10.74 9.15 -27.25
N GLU A 201 -10.52 10.17 -28.06
CA GLU A 201 -9.32 10.27 -28.89
C GLU A 201 -8.07 10.49 -28.03
N ILE A 202 -7.01 9.73 -28.30
CA ILE A 202 -5.76 9.79 -27.52
C ILE A 202 -5.18 11.21 -27.45
N SER A 203 -5.23 11.97 -28.54
CA SER A 203 -4.71 13.34 -28.59
C SER A 203 -5.52 14.29 -27.70
N LYS A 204 -6.84 14.11 -27.59
CA LYS A 204 -7.70 14.93 -26.74
C LYS A 204 -7.40 14.68 -25.27
N PHE A 205 -7.32 13.40 -24.88
CA PHE A 205 -7.00 13.06 -23.51
C PHE A 205 -5.57 13.41 -23.13
N SER A 206 -4.61 13.28 -24.05
CA SER A 206 -3.23 13.71 -23.77
C SER A 206 -3.16 15.20 -23.44
N LEU A 207 -3.93 16.04 -24.15
CA LEU A 207 -4.01 17.46 -23.85
C LEU A 207 -4.71 17.73 -22.51
N GLU A 208 -5.74 16.96 -22.17
CA GLU A 208 -6.39 17.02 -20.86
C GLU A 208 -5.44 16.65 -19.73
N VAL A 209 -4.65 15.58 -19.89
CA VAL A 209 -3.59 15.18 -18.95
C VAL A 209 -2.59 16.32 -18.76
N LYS A 210 -2.09 16.91 -19.84
CA LYS A 210 -1.19 18.07 -19.79
C LYS A 210 -1.79 19.21 -18.95
N ASN A 211 -3.05 19.56 -19.21
CA ASN A 211 -3.71 20.68 -18.53
C ASN A 211 -3.99 20.39 -17.06
N ARG A 212 -4.49 19.19 -16.73
CA ARG A 212 -4.83 18.78 -15.36
C ARG A 212 -3.59 18.66 -14.47
N LEU A 213 -2.47 18.18 -15.03
CA LEU A 213 -1.18 18.10 -14.34
C LEU A 213 -0.37 19.40 -14.43
N GLN A 214 -0.85 20.41 -15.17
CA GLN A 214 -0.13 21.65 -15.43
C GLN A 214 1.28 21.44 -16.01
N ALA A 215 1.46 20.35 -16.77
CA ALA A 215 2.75 19.97 -17.34
C ALA A 215 3.17 20.96 -18.43
N HIS A 216 4.45 21.38 -18.42
CA HIS A 216 4.99 22.32 -19.40
C HIS A 216 4.89 21.75 -20.83
N TYR A 217 5.27 20.49 -20.99
CA TYR A 217 5.09 19.73 -22.22
C TYR A 217 4.82 18.26 -21.92
N ILE A 218 4.42 17.53 -22.95
CA ILE A 218 4.20 16.08 -22.92
C ILE A 218 4.71 15.48 -24.22
N ARG A 219 5.15 14.21 -24.19
CA ARG A 219 5.55 13.46 -25.38
C ARG A 219 4.60 12.30 -25.59
N LEU A 220 3.89 12.30 -26.71
CA LEU A 220 3.00 11.20 -27.09
C LEU A 220 3.71 10.25 -28.06
N ILE A 221 4.00 9.04 -27.59
CA ILE A 221 4.44 7.92 -28.40
C ILE A 221 3.19 7.20 -28.92
N LYS A 222 2.79 7.57 -30.14
CA LYS A 222 1.64 6.96 -30.81
C LYS A 222 2.06 5.70 -31.56
N SER A 223 1.57 4.55 -31.11
CA SER A 223 1.87 3.22 -31.65
C SER A 223 0.70 2.64 -32.45
N ASN A 224 -0.52 3.11 -32.19
CA ASN A 224 -1.72 2.74 -32.95
C ASN A 224 -2.71 3.94 -33.04
N LYS A 225 -3.85 3.73 -33.72
CA LYS A 225 -4.92 4.74 -33.88
C LYS A 225 -6.18 4.42 -33.05
N ARG A 226 -6.11 3.49 -32.11
CA ARG A 226 -7.25 3.14 -31.27
C ARG A 226 -7.60 4.32 -30.39
N LYS A 227 -8.89 4.46 -30.11
CA LYS A 227 -9.34 5.32 -29.03
C LYS A 227 -8.93 4.72 -27.68
N ILE A 228 -9.02 5.52 -26.64
CA ILE A 228 -8.61 5.13 -25.30
C ILE A 228 -9.82 4.97 -24.39
N LYS A 229 -9.80 3.93 -23.57
CA LYS A 229 -10.70 3.76 -22.44
C LYS A 229 -9.95 3.15 -21.25
N ARG A 230 -9.13 2.13 -21.47
CA ARG A 230 -8.29 1.48 -20.47
C ARG A 230 -6.95 2.20 -20.39
N VAL A 231 -6.61 2.67 -19.19
CA VAL A 231 -5.42 3.47 -18.93
C VAL A 231 -4.58 2.79 -17.86
N ALA A 232 -3.30 2.65 -18.17
CA ALA A 232 -2.26 2.35 -17.21
C ALA A 232 -1.57 3.65 -16.81
N LEU A 233 -1.23 3.83 -15.53
CA LEU A 233 -0.55 5.02 -15.01
C LEU A 233 0.50 4.62 -14.00
N CYS A 234 1.74 5.06 -14.18
CA CYS A 234 2.80 4.96 -13.18
C CYS A 234 3.48 6.33 -13.05
N THR A 235 3.38 6.94 -11.87
CA THR A 235 4.12 8.18 -11.57
C THR A 235 5.63 7.93 -11.56
N GLY A 236 6.40 8.96 -11.89
CA GLY A 236 7.86 8.86 -12.03
C GLY A 236 8.30 7.98 -13.22
N SER A 237 9.41 7.26 -13.06
CA SER A 237 10.02 6.48 -14.15
C SER A 237 9.43 5.06 -14.25
N GLY A 238 8.43 4.89 -15.10
CA GLY A 238 7.72 3.63 -15.30
C GLY A 238 8.13 2.84 -16.54
N GLY A 239 9.26 3.16 -17.17
CA GLY A 239 9.68 2.52 -18.43
C GLY A 239 9.88 1.00 -18.34
N SER A 240 10.25 0.48 -17.18
CA SER A 240 10.44 -0.96 -16.92
C SER A 240 9.13 -1.76 -16.90
N LEU A 241 7.98 -1.09 -16.75
CA LEU A 241 6.66 -1.74 -16.65
C LEU A 241 5.97 -1.94 -18.01
N LEU A 242 6.60 -1.49 -19.10
CA LEU A 242 5.99 -1.44 -20.43
C LEU A 242 5.43 -2.81 -20.91
N GLU A 243 6.20 -3.88 -20.71
CA GLU A 243 5.79 -5.26 -21.06
C GLU A 243 4.57 -5.72 -20.25
N GLN A 244 4.56 -5.40 -18.95
CA GLN A 244 3.46 -5.75 -18.05
C GLN A 244 2.18 -5.01 -18.43
N VAL A 245 2.30 -3.72 -18.79
CA VAL A 245 1.18 -2.90 -19.25
C VAL A 245 0.61 -3.43 -20.56
N SER A 246 1.47 -3.78 -21.52
CA SER A 246 1.05 -4.34 -22.81
C SER A 246 0.22 -5.63 -22.63
N ARG A 247 0.60 -6.49 -21.68
CA ARG A 247 -0.16 -7.72 -21.34
C ARG A 247 -1.52 -7.47 -20.70
N LYS A 248 -1.76 -6.31 -20.09
CA LYS A 248 -3.06 -5.91 -19.54
C LYS A 248 -3.99 -5.28 -20.57
N ASP A 249 -3.58 -5.21 -21.84
CA ASP A 249 -4.35 -4.63 -22.95
C ASP A 249 -4.78 -3.18 -22.64
N ALA A 250 -3.86 -2.39 -22.08
CA ALA A 250 -4.08 -0.96 -21.88
C ALA A 250 -4.04 -0.23 -23.23
N ASP A 251 -4.96 0.73 -23.43
CA ASP A 251 -5.01 1.53 -24.66
C ASP A 251 -3.97 2.66 -24.64
N LEU A 252 -3.65 3.14 -23.42
CA LEU A 252 -2.66 4.17 -23.15
C LEU A 252 -1.92 3.87 -21.84
N TYR A 253 -0.61 4.03 -21.86
CA TYR A 253 0.24 4.05 -20.67
C TYR A 253 0.75 5.46 -20.38
N ILE A 254 0.52 5.98 -19.18
CA ILE A 254 1.00 7.29 -18.73
C ILE A 254 2.13 7.08 -17.74
N THR A 255 3.29 7.69 -18.00
CA THR A 255 4.42 7.68 -17.07
C THR A 255 5.42 8.80 -17.38
N GLY A 256 6.54 8.87 -16.68
CA GLY A 256 7.64 9.80 -16.92
C GLY A 256 8.93 9.10 -17.39
N ASP A 257 9.93 9.90 -17.72
CA ASP A 257 11.31 9.49 -18.02
C ASP A 257 11.45 8.40 -19.11
N ILE A 258 10.64 8.50 -20.17
CA ILE A 258 10.72 7.55 -21.29
C ILE A 258 11.97 7.80 -22.13
N THR A 259 12.87 6.82 -22.15
CA THR A 259 14.05 6.84 -23.01
C THR A 259 13.70 6.56 -24.48
N TYR A 260 14.62 6.87 -25.39
CA TYR A 260 14.45 6.55 -26.81
C TYR A 260 14.20 5.05 -27.07
N HIS A 261 14.95 4.16 -26.44
CA HIS A 261 14.78 2.72 -26.60
C HIS A 261 13.45 2.23 -26.03
N THR A 262 13.02 2.79 -24.90
CA THR A 262 11.70 2.48 -24.32
C THR A 262 10.57 2.93 -25.25
N ALA A 263 10.70 4.11 -25.88
CA ALA A 263 9.73 4.60 -26.86
C ALA A 263 9.67 3.72 -28.13
N LEU A 264 10.81 3.24 -28.63
CA LEU A 264 10.85 2.31 -29.75
C LEU A 264 10.16 0.98 -29.39
N ARG A 265 10.47 0.45 -28.20
CA ARG A 265 9.83 -0.77 -27.71
C ARG A 265 8.31 -0.62 -27.57
N ALA A 266 7.83 0.54 -27.14
CA ALA A 266 6.39 0.81 -27.05
C ALA A 266 5.71 0.73 -28.42
N LYS A 267 6.39 1.20 -29.47
CA LYS A 267 5.91 1.06 -30.86
C LYS A 267 5.87 -0.38 -31.31
N GLU A 268 6.89 -1.18 -31.02
CA GLU A 268 6.92 -2.61 -31.33
C GLU A 268 5.78 -3.38 -30.65
N LEU A 269 5.48 -3.04 -29.39
CA LEU A 269 4.38 -3.62 -28.63
C LEU A 269 3.00 -3.10 -29.07
N GLY A 270 2.95 -2.11 -29.97
CA GLY A 270 1.70 -1.45 -30.36
C GLY A 270 1.02 -0.67 -29.22
N LEU A 271 1.74 -0.40 -28.12
CA LEU A 271 1.22 0.29 -26.93
C LEU A 271 1.45 1.79 -27.06
N ASN A 272 0.39 2.60 -26.95
CA ASN A 272 0.56 4.04 -26.89
C ASN A 272 1.09 4.46 -25.51
N VAL A 273 2.05 5.38 -25.48
CA VAL A 273 2.65 5.88 -24.24
C VAL A 273 2.58 7.41 -24.23
N LEU A 274 2.12 7.98 -23.14
CA LEU A 274 2.16 9.40 -22.86
C LEU A 274 3.19 9.65 -21.77
N ASP A 275 4.29 10.29 -22.16
CA ASP A 275 5.35 10.69 -21.27
C ASP A 275 5.09 12.12 -20.78
N VAL A 276 4.89 12.26 -19.47
CA VAL A 276 4.53 13.52 -18.80
C VAL A 276 5.68 14.11 -17.98
N GLU A 277 6.92 13.64 -18.22
CA GLU A 277 8.07 13.94 -17.35
C GLU A 277 7.86 13.48 -15.89
N HIS A 278 8.88 13.66 -15.05
CA HIS A 278 8.85 13.24 -13.65
C HIS A 278 8.26 14.32 -12.71
N PHE A 279 8.28 15.60 -13.12
CA PHE A 279 8.02 16.76 -12.26
C PHE A 279 6.59 17.27 -12.32
#